data_AF-A0A4Y2UDC4-F1
#
_entry.id   AF-A0A4Y2UDC4-F1
#
_cell.length_a   1.000
_cell.length_b   1.000
_cell.length_c   1.000
_cell.angle_alpha   90.00
_cell.angle_beta   90.00
_cell.angle_gamma   90.00
#
_symmetry.space_group_name_H-M   'P 1'
#
loop_
_entity.id
_entity.type
_entity.pdbx_description
1 polymer ?
#
loop_
_entity_poly.entity_id
_entity_poly.type
_entity_poly.pdbx_seq_one_letter_code
_entity_poly.pdbx_strand_id
1 'polypeptide(L)'
;VRINLGAGEAVLSSTPGLSLNDLLWHELELHRTDADLTLVIDGIHDTYLNIPGRFFELNVKYGVFIGGVGGFSELFLGNIPNFRGCIDDVLFNGHDILKMAAASSLTDEHNVFSVTWNCSDEFEALSNQPISFVDKGKRYDADIIAFHLC
;
A
#
# COMPACT_ATOMS: atom_id res chain seq x y z
N VAL A 1 0.16 -8.88 4.60
CA VAL A 1 1.54 -8.68 4.11
C VAL A 1 2.08 -9.96 3.52
N ARG A 2 2.62 -9.90 2.30
CA ARG A 2 3.33 -11.02 1.64
C ARG A 2 4.79 -10.62 1.51
N ILE A 3 5.72 -11.50 1.87
CA ILE A 3 7.17 -11.21 1.82
C ILE A 3 7.95 -12.43 1.35
N ASN A 4 9.02 -12.22 0.57
CA ASN A 4 9.92 -13.27 0.14
C ASN A 4 11.36 -12.75 0.17
N LEU A 5 12.21 -13.38 0.98
CA LEU A 5 13.63 -13.04 1.15
C LEU A 5 14.57 -14.05 0.44
N GLY A 6 14.03 -14.91 -0.44
CA GLY A 6 14.79 -15.92 -1.19
C GLY A 6 14.62 -17.35 -0.67
N ALA A 7 13.83 -17.57 0.38
CA ALA A 7 13.48 -18.90 0.91
C ALA A 7 12.03 -19.32 0.63
N GLY A 8 11.27 -18.53 -0.13
CA GLY A 8 9.84 -18.72 -0.38
C GLY A 8 9.00 -17.57 0.14
N GLU A 9 7.71 -17.56 -0.23
CA GLU A 9 6.75 -16.56 0.24
C GLU A 9 6.28 -16.88 1.66
N ALA A 10 6.29 -15.88 2.52
CA ALA A 10 5.68 -15.90 3.83
C ALA A 10 4.56 -14.85 3.89
N VAL A 11 3.50 -15.14 4.65
CA VAL A 11 2.31 -14.30 4.72
C VAL A 11 1.96 -13.99 6.17
N LEU A 12 1.86 -12.70 6.49
CA LEU A 12 1.34 -12.18 7.74
C LEU A 12 -0.03 -11.55 7.47
N SER A 13 -1.07 -12.02 8.16
CA SER A 13 -2.43 -11.49 8.06
C SER A 13 -2.73 -10.55 9.24
N SER A 14 -3.72 -9.68 9.07
CA SER A 14 -4.29 -8.90 10.16
C SER A 14 -5.04 -9.81 11.15
N THR A 15 -5.44 -9.24 12.29
CA THR A 15 -6.24 -9.91 13.30
C THR A 15 -7.54 -10.45 12.67
N PRO A 16 -7.91 -11.73 12.91
CA PRO A 16 -9.14 -12.30 12.37
C PRO A 16 -10.38 -11.49 12.78
N GLY A 17 -11.26 -11.24 11.82
CA GLY A 17 -12.51 -10.49 12.03
C GLY A 17 -12.38 -8.98 11.96
N LEU A 18 -11.17 -8.44 11.75
CA LEU A 18 -10.96 -7.03 11.49
C LEU A 18 -11.40 -6.68 10.07
N SER A 19 -12.31 -5.73 9.95
CA SER A 19 -12.76 -5.16 8.67
C SER A 19 -12.10 -3.80 8.52
N LEU A 20 -11.30 -3.61 7.47
CA LEU A 20 -10.60 -2.34 7.17
C LEU A 20 -11.21 -1.61 5.97
N ASN A 21 -12.19 -2.24 5.34
CA ASN A 21 -12.88 -1.73 4.17
C ASN A 21 -14.20 -1.06 4.56
N ASP A 22 -14.13 -0.13 5.50
CA ASP A 22 -15.28 0.52 6.13
C ASP A 22 -15.35 2.03 5.87
N LEU A 23 -14.51 2.52 4.94
CA LEU A 23 -14.38 3.93 4.54
C LEU A 23 -13.79 4.86 5.62
N LEU A 24 -13.19 4.30 6.67
CA LEU A 24 -12.47 5.06 7.68
C LEU A 24 -10.97 5.07 7.39
N TRP A 25 -10.27 6.05 7.95
CA TRP A 25 -8.81 6.06 7.97
C TRP A 25 -8.32 4.94 8.88
N HIS A 26 -7.45 4.09 8.33
CA HIS A 26 -6.69 3.14 9.11
C HIS A 26 -5.20 3.44 9.04
N GLU A 27 -4.52 3.36 10.18
CA GLU A 27 -3.07 3.50 10.27
C GLU A 27 -2.44 2.11 10.28
N LEU A 28 -1.53 1.82 9.35
CA LEU A 28 -0.78 0.58 9.35
C LEU A 28 0.70 0.86 9.55
N GLU A 29 1.27 0.23 10.57
CA GLU A 29 2.71 0.20 10.77
C GLU A 29 3.27 -1.19 10.45
N LEU A 30 4.30 -1.25 9.60
CA LEU A 30 5.04 -2.48 9.34
C LEU A 30 6.48 -2.32 9.79
N HIS A 31 6.86 -3.11 10.79
CA HIS A 31 8.21 -3.13 11.35
C HIS A 31 8.87 -4.46 11.05
N ARG A 32 10.10 -4.43 10.50
CA ARG A 32 10.88 -5.64 10.28
C ARG A 32 12.30 -5.53 10.81
N THR A 33 12.66 -6.44 11.71
CA THR A 33 14.05 -6.63 12.14
C THR A 33 14.46 -8.06 11.82
N ASP A 34 15.39 -8.22 10.88
CA ASP A 34 15.79 -9.53 10.36
C ASP A 34 14.61 -10.39 9.90
N ALA A 35 14.34 -11.51 10.58
CA ALA A 35 13.22 -12.39 10.29
C ALA A 35 11.93 -11.98 11.00
N ASP A 36 11.98 -11.10 12.00
CA ASP A 36 10.82 -10.70 12.78
C ASP A 36 10.06 -9.59 12.05
N LEU A 37 8.82 -9.89 11.68
CA LEU A 37 7.89 -9.00 11.00
C LEU A 37 6.70 -8.74 11.91
N THR A 38 6.43 -7.46 12.18
CA THR A 38 5.30 -7.01 12.99
C THR A 38 4.42 -6.08 12.16
N LEU A 39 3.12 -6.35 12.15
CA LEU A 39 2.10 -5.47 11.59
C LEU A 39 1.27 -4.92 12.76
N VAL A 40 1.18 -3.61 12.85
CA VAL A 40 0.31 -2.90 13.80
C VAL A 40 -0.76 -2.17 13.01
N ILE A 41 -2.02 -2.33 13.37
CA ILE A 41 -3.14 -1.60 12.76
C ILE A 41 -3.83 -0.76 13.83
N ASP A 42 -4.02 0.52 13.53
CA ASP A 42 -4.66 1.53 14.38
C ASP A 42 -4.05 1.63 15.80
N GLY A 43 -2.78 1.22 15.96
CA GLY A 43 -2.07 1.17 17.24
C GLY A 43 -2.61 0.15 18.26
N ILE A 44 -3.59 -0.68 17.88
CA ILE A 44 -4.30 -1.59 18.81
C ILE A 44 -4.38 -3.03 18.33
N HIS A 45 -4.06 -3.29 17.06
CA HIS A 45 -4.17 -4.61 16.44
C HIS A 45 -2.82 -5.08 15.93
N ASP A 46 -2.11 -5.79 16.79
CA ASP A 46 -0.78 -6.31 16.46
C ASP A 46 -0.85 -7.76 15.97
N THR A 47 -0.16 -8.03 14.87
CA THR A 47 0.13 -9.38 14.41
C THR A 47 1.61 -9.55 14.12
N TYR A 48 2.12 -10.77 14.34
CA TYR A 48 3.55 -11.06 14.28
C TYR A 48 3.81 -12.29 13.42
N LEU A 49 4.92 -12.27 12.70
CA LEU A 49 5.43 -13.39 11.92
C LEU A 49 6.96 -13.43 12.03
N ASN A 50 7.49 -14.59 12.40
CA ASN A 50 8.89 -14.89 12.14
C ASN A 50 9.00 -15.53 10.75
N ILE A 51 9.68 -14.84 9.84
CA ILE A 51 9.82 -15.24 8.44
C ILE A 51 10.70 -16.49 8.36
N PRO A 52 10.21 -17.62 7.80
CA PRO A 52 10.98 -18.84 7.73
C PRO A 52 12.13 -18.72 6.73
N GLY A 53 13.28 -19.29 7.08
CA GLY A 53 14.45 -19.34 6.21
C GLY A 53 15.72 -18.82 6.89
N ARG A 54 16.76 -18.63 6.08
CA ARG A 54 18.09 -18.15 6.54
C ARG A 54 18.49 -16.80 5.95
N PHE A 55 17.65 -16.25 5.08
CA PHE A 55 17.91 -14.99 4.39
C PHE A 55 17.08 -13.89 5.05
N PHE A 56 17.73 -12.79 5.41
CA PHE A 56 17.14 -11.65 6.12
C PHE A 56 17.35 -10.32 5.39
N GLU A 57 18.05 -10.32 4.26
CA GLU A 57 18.28 -9.13 3.45
C GLU A 57 17.13 -8.91 2.48
N LEU A 58 16.62 -7.67 2.43
CA LEU A 58 15.65 -7.22 1.44
C LEU A 58 16.40 -6.50 0.32
N ASN A 59 16.35 -7.03 -0.90
CA ASN A 59 16.93 -6.39 -2.08
C ASN A 59 15.82 -5.85 -2.99
N VAL A 60 15.71 -4.52 -3.07
CA VAL A 60 14.70 -3.83 -3.88
C VAL A 60 15.31 -3.37 -5.19
N LYS A 61 15.06 -4.12 -6.27
CA LYS A 61 15.61 -3.81 -7.61
C LYS A 61 14.80 -2.79 -8.39
N TYR A 62 13.48 -2.82 -8.26
CA TYR A 62 12.55 -2.08 -9.13
C TYR A 62 11.89 -0.87 -8.45
N GLY A 63 12.29 -0.56 -7.21
CA GLY A 63 11.74 0.53 -6.42
C GLY A 63 10.49 0.17 -5.63
N VAL A 64 9.84 1.20 -5.12
CA VAL A 64 8.61 1.13 -4.29
C VAL A 64 7.42 1.56 -5.14
N PHE A 65 6.34 0.80 -5.08
CA PHE A 65 5.10 1.06 -5.79
C PHE A 65 3.98 1.25 -4.78
N ILE A 66 3.17 2.29 -4.97
CA ILE A 66 2.04 2.62 -4.09
C ILE A 66 0.76 2.61 -4.92
N GLY A 67 -0.31 2.05 -4.37
CA GLY A 67 -1.63 2.03 -5.00
C GLY A 67 -1.79 1.06 -6.18
N GLY A 68 -0.70 0.50 -6.69
CA GLY A 68 -0.71 -0.48 -7.77
C GLY A 68 0.61 -0.48 -8.53
N VAL A 69 0.73 -1.39 -9.49
CA VAL A 69 1.93 -1.55 -10.33
C VAL A 69 1.69 -1.06 -11.76
N GLY A 70 0.46 -0.64 -12.07
CA GLY A 70 0.09 -0.13 -13.40
C GLY A 70 0.35 -1.16 -14.50
N GLY A 71 1.05 -0.75 -15.57
CA GLY A 71 1.47 -1.64 -16.66
C GLY A 71 2.70 -2.49 -16.35
N PHE A 72 3.32 -2.33 -15.18
CA PHE A 72 4.46 -3.14 -14.76
C PHE A 72 3.97 -4.54 -14.37
N SER A 73 4.09 -5.47 -15.31
CA SER A 73 3.71 -6.87 -15.15
C SER A 73 4.94 -7.75 -15.28
N GLU A 74 5.58 -8.03 -14.15
CA GLU A 74 6.59 -9.07 -14.05
C GLU A 74 5.96 -10.33 -13.44
N LEU A 75 6.40 -11.51 -13.90
CA LEU A 75 5.79 -12.80 -13.52
C LEU A 75 5.75 -13.04 -12.01
N PHE A 76 6.68 -12.44 -11.26
CA PHE A 76 6.79 -12.59 -9.81
C PHE A 76 5.87 -11.66 -9.00
N LEU A 77 5.29 -10.61 -9.61
CA LEU A 77 4.31 -9.76 -8.91
C LEU A 77 2.91 -10.38 -8.90
N GLY A 78 2.62 -11.35 -9.79
CA GLY A 78 1.30 -11.93 -9.90
C GLY A 78 0.23 -10.90 -10.31
N ASN A 79 -1.04 -11.21 -10.08
CA ASN A 79 -2.15 -10.30 -10.36
C ASN A 79 -2.53 -9.54 -9.08
N ILE A 80 -1.81 -8.46 -8.76
CA ILE A 80 -2.12 -7.59 -7.62
C ILE A 80 -3.19 -6.58 -8.08
N PRO A 81 -4.39 -6.57 -7.48
CA PRO A 81 -5.40 -5.57 -7.82
C PRO A 81 -4.89 -4.18 -7.46
N ASN A 82 -5.17 -3.20 -8.31
CA ASN A 82 -4.89 -1.81 -7.96
C ASN A 82 -5.75 -1.40 -6.77
N PHE A 83 -5.14 -0.66 -5.85
CA PHE A 83 -5.80 -0.06 -4.72
C PHE A 83 -6.85 0.95 -5.19
N ARG A 84 -7.95 1.02 -4.44
CA ARG A 84 -9.03 1.96 -4.69
C ARG A 84 -9.40 2.65 -3.39
N GLY A 85 -9.07 3.92 -3.34
CA GLY A 85 -9.36 4.81 -2.24
C GLY A 85 -8.22 5.78 -2.02
N CYS A 86 -8.02 6.22 -0.79
CA CYS A 86 -7.05 7.26 -0.48
C CYS A 86 -5.88 6.70 0.30
N ILE A 87 -4.68 7.17 -0.03
CA ILE A 87 -3.45 6.85 0.68
C ILE A 87 -2.82 8.15 1.15
N ASP A 88 -2.42 8.22 2.42
CA ASP A 88 -1.68 9.35 2.97
C ASP A 88 -0.51 8.88 3.85
N ASP A 89 0.39 9.82 4.16
CA ASP A 89 1.53 9.66 5.06
C ASP A 89 2.37 8.40 4.85
N VAL A 90 2.72 8.10 3.58
CA VAL A 90 3.50 6.91 3.25
C VAL A 90 4.97 7.11 3.53
N LEU A 91 5.42 6.52 4.63
CA LEU A 91 6.81 6.50 5.04
C LEU A 91 7.42 5.12 4.79
N PHE A 92 8.59 5.06 4.18
CA PHE A 92 9.35 3.82 3.99
C PHE A 92 10.80 4.04 4.39
N ASN A 93 11.25 3.37 5.46
CA ASN A 93 12.58 3.53 6.05
C ASN A 93 12.94 5.02 6.31
N GLY A 94 11.97 5.80 6.81
CA GLY A 94 12.12 7.24 7.08
C GLY A 94 12.03 8.17 5.87
N HIS A 95 11.72 7.64 4.68
CA HIS A 95 11.54 8.44 3.47
C HIS A 95 10.04 8.63 3.16
N ASP A 96 9.63 9.88 2.97
CA ASP A 96 8.26 10.24 2.58
C ASP A 96 8.07 10.03 1.08
N ILE A 97 7.47 8.89 0.73
CA ILE A 97 7.36 8.45 -0.66
C ILE A 97 6.36 9.30 -1.44
N LEU A 98 5.29 9.78 -0.80
CA LEU A 98 4.31 10.65 -1.45
C LEU A 98 4.91 12.02 -1.77
N LYS A 99 5.67 12.64 -0.85
CA LYS A 99 6.39 13.88 -1.13
C LYS A 99 7.45 13.70 -2.20
N MET A 100 8.19 12.59 -2.19
CA MET A 100 9.15 12.27 -3.24
C MET A 100 8.47 12.14 -4.60
N ALA A 101 7.34 11.41 -4.68
CA ALA A 101 6.55 11.27 -5.90
C ALA A 101 5.98 12.61 -6.39
N ALA A 102 5.49 13.46 -5.48
CA ALA A 102 4.97 14.79 -5.81
C ALA A 102 6.06 15.70 -6.39
N ALA A 103 7.26 15.70 -5.79
CA ALA A 103 8.39 16.50 -6.25
C ALA A 103 8.93 16.02 -7.61
N SER A 104 8.89 14.71 -7.86
CA SER A 104 9.40 14.09 -9.09
C SER A 104 8.41 14.02 -10.24
N SER A 105 7.13 14.32 -10.00
CA SER A 105 6.17 14.65 -11.06
C SER A 105 6.61 15.86 -11.92
N LEU A 106 7.66 16.58 -11.49
CA LEU A 106 8.27 17.70 -12.21
C LEU A 106 9.54 17.32 -12.99
N THR A 107 10.10 16.11 -12.81
CA THR A 107 11.43 15.73 -13.35
C THR A 107 11.45 14.46 -14.22
N ASP A 108 10.31 13.82 -14.48
CA ASP A 108 10.18 12.60 -15.31
C ASP A 108 11.02 11.39 -14.81
N GLU A 109 11.53 11.48 -13.58
CA GLU A 109 12.41 10.49 -12.95
C GLU A 109 11.61 9.36 -12.27
N HIS A 110 10.32 9.59 -12.00
CA HIS A 110 9.40 8.63 -11.39
C HIS A 110 8.09 8.54 -12.18
N ASN A 111 7.64 7.31 -12.42
CA ASN A 111 6.42 7.00 -13.17
C ASN A 111 5.17 7.21 -12.31
N VAL A 112 4.63 8.43 -12.27
CA VAL A 112 3.36 8.75 -11.60
C VAL A 112 2.23 8.72 -12.61
N PHE A 113 1.30 7.77 -12.50
CA PHE A 113 0.13 7.66 -13.38
C PHE A 113 -1.15 7.65 -12.55
N SER A 114 -2.16 8.42 -12.98
CA SER A 114 -3.52 8.39 -12.43
C SER A 114 -3.64 8.64 -10.92
N VAL A 115 -2.86 9.59 -10.39
CA VAL A 115 -2.96 10.05 -8.99
C VAL A 115 -3.58 11.44 -8.98
N THR A 116 -4.54 11.66 -8.09
CA THR A 116 -4.93 13.00 -7.65
C THR A 116 -4.35 13.26 -6.28
N TRP A 117 -3.78 14.45 -6.07
CA TRP A 117 -3.16 14.83 -4.80
C TRP A 117 -4.19 15.25 -3.73
N ASN A 118 -5.47 15.13 -4.04
CA ASN A 118 -6.57 15.28 -3.09
C ASN A 118 -7.32 13.96 -2.94
N CYS A 119 -7.77 13.73 -1.70
CA CYS A 119 -8.76 12.71 -1.39
C CYS A 119 -10.13 13.39 -1.33
N SER A 120 -11.12 12.86 -2.06
CA SER A 120 -12.52 13.25 -1.92
C SER A 120 -13.33 12.06 -1.46
N ASP A 121 -14.32 12.30 -0.60
CA ASP A 121 -15.26 11.27 -0.18
C ASP A 121 -16.11 10.83 -1.39
N GLU A 122 -16.27 11.66 -2.42
CA GLU A 122 -17.05 11.36 -3.62
C GLU A 122 -16.26 10.54 -4.64
N PHE A 123 -16.67 9.28 -4.82
CA PHE A 123 -16.20 8.44 -5.91
C PHE A 123 -17.37 7.65 -6.51
N GLU A 124 -17.62 7.80 -7.81
CA GLU A 124 -18.52 6.94 -8.58
C GLU A 124 -17.70 6.13 -9.59
N ALA A 125 -17.38 4.87 -9.27
CA ALA A 125 -17.01 3.91 -10.31
C ALA A 125 -17.41 2.49 -9.92
N LEU A 126 -18.04 1.78 -10.86
CA LEU A 126 -18.22 0.33 -10.76
C LEU A 126 -16.86 -0.37 -10.81
N SER A 127 -16.79 -1.61 -10.31
CA SER A 127 -15.54 -2.39 -10.24
C SER A 127 -14.76 -2.51 -11.57
N ASN A 128 -15.42 -2.28 -12.70
CA ASN A 128 -14.86 -2.35 -14.05
C ASN A 128 -14.72 -0.99 -14.77
N GLN A 129 -14.95 0.16 -14.11
CA GLN A 129 -14.88 1.47 -14.74
C GLN A 129 -13.70 2.33 -14.27
N PRO A 130 -13.17 3.21 -15.15
CA PRO A 130 -12.18 4.21 -14.78
C PRO A 130 -12.79 5.26 -13.83
N ILE A 131 -11.94 5.82 -12.99
CA ILE A 131 -12.26 6.79 -11.95
C ILE A 131 -12.45 8.17 -12.59
N SER A 132 -13.55 8.85 -12.26
CA SER A 132 -13.80 10.23 -12.65
C SER A 132 -14.26 11.03 -11.43
N PHE A 133 -13.63 12.17 -11.17
CA PHE A 133 -14.02 13.08 -10.10
C PHE A 133 -15.17 13.95 -10.58
N VAL A 134 -16.37 13.69 -10.09
CA VAL A 134 -17.54 14.51 -10.36
C VAL A 134 -18.09 15.02 -9.04
N ASP A 135 -17.96 16.32 -8.82
CA ASP A 135 -18.61 17.02 -7.72
C ASP A 135 -20.13 16.93 -7.92
N LYS A 136 -20.76 15.99 -7.19
CA LYS A 136 -22.05 16.08 -6.47
C LYS A 136 -22.67 14.70 -6.22
N GLY A 137 -22.81 14.34 -4.95
CA GLY A 137 -23.99 13.62 -4.44
C GLY A 137 -23.92 12.09 -4.30
N LYS A 138 -23.31 11.62 -3.18
CA LYS A 138 -23.57 10.37 -2.42
C LYS A 138 -23.73 9.03 -3.19
N ARG A 139 -22.71 8.15 -3.10
CA ARG A 139 -22.66 6.87 -2.34
C ARG A 139 -21.31 6.17 -2.63
N TYR A 140 -20.73 5.53 -1.61
CA TYR A 140 -19.29 5.30 -1.42
C TYR A 140 -18.84 3.84 -1.62
N ASP A 141 -17.63 3.65 -2.18
CA ASP A 141 -16.83 2.40 -2.21
C ASP A 141 -15.30 2.74 -2.27
N ALA A 142 -14.71 3.25 -1.18
CA ALA A 142 -13.28 3.62 -1.14
C ALA A 142 -12.66 3.43 0.26
N ASP A 143 -11.59 2.64 0.35
CA ASP A 143 -10.87 2.43 1.61
C ASP A 143 -9.81 3.51 1.80
N ILE A 144 -9.62 4.00 3.02
CA ILE A 144 -8.71 5.11 3.29
C ILE A 144 -7.60 4.63 4.24
N ILE A 145 -6.34 4.73 3.80
CA ILE A 145 -5.24 4.04 4.47
C ILE A 145 -3.99 4.91 4.60
N ALA A 146 -3.49 5.06 5.82
CA ALA A 146 -2.16 5.62 6.11
C ALA A 146 -1.13 4.50 6.32
N PHE A 147 0.08 4.66 5.78
CA PHE A 147 1.12 3.61 5.82
C PHE A 147 2.44 4.12 6.42
N HIS A 148 2.84 3.56 7.57
CA HIS A 148 4.16 3.78 8.15
C HIS A 148 5.02 2.51 8.06
N LEU A 149 6.04 2.49 7.22
CA LEU A 149 7.02 1.40 7.16
C LEU A 149 8.39 1.86 7.67
N CYS A 150 8.94 1.13 8.64
CA CYS A 150 10.27 1.38 9.22
C CYS A 150 11.32 0.34 8.79
#